data_AF-A0ABD6BI84-F1
#
_entry.id   AF-A0ABD6BI84-F1
#
_cell.length_a   1.000
_cell.length_b   1.000
_cell.length_c   1.000
_cell.angle_alpha   90.00
_cell.angle_beta   90.00
_cell.angle_gamma   90.00
#
_symmetry.space_group_name_H-M   'P 1'
#
loop_
_entity.id
_entity.type
_entity.pdbx_description
1 polymer ?
#
loop_
_entity_poly.entity_id
_entity_poly.type
_entity_poly.pdbx_seq_one_letter_code
_entity_poly.pdbx_strand_id
1 'polypeptide(L)'
;MSNSDDEQSLSERLPDALVEQLDTFEPPELRTVHEYVEQLLEEAHPPIEKQIREEAKGDVLAIEDEEVYTLVKMRSPDTGDSDSDSSPVSLYHVTRERHPDGEEDLNWSLLGDLEE
;
A
#
# COMPACT_ATOMS: atom_id res chain seq x y z
N MET A 1 27.85 17.57 8.93
CA MET A 1 27.08 18.27 9.98
C MET A 1 25.66 18.43 9.46
N SER A 2 24.68 18.22 10.35
CA SER A 2 23.22 18.30 10.20
C SER A 2 22.51 17.16 9.45
N ASN A 3 21.83 16.32 10.22
CA ASN A 3 20.40 16.03 10.06
C ASN A 3 19.84 15.92 11.49
N SER A 4 19.08 16.93 11.92
CA SER A 4 18.47 17.01 13.27
C SER A 4 16.95 17.18 13.18
N ASP A 5 16.35 16.72 12.07
CA ASP A 5 14.90 16.80 11.83
C ASP A 5 14.11 15.66 12.49
N ASP A 6 14.77 14.62 13.03
CA ASP A 6 14.12 13.42 13.58
C ASP A 6 13.67 13.54 15.06
N GLU A 7 13.93 14.65 15.75
CA GLU A 7 13.64 14.80 17.19
C GLU A 7 12.56 15.83 17.54
N GLN A 8 11.65 16.17 16.61
CA GLN A 8 10.41 16.82 17.04
C GLN A 8 9.52 15.78 17.71
N SER A 9 9.17 16.02 18.97
CA SER A 9 8.27 15.15 19.72
C SER A 9 6.95 15.02 18.97
N LEU A 10 6.31 13.84 19.04
CA LEU A 10 5.05 13.58 18.32
C LEU A 10 3.98 14.64 18.64
N SER A 11 4.00 15.18 19.86
CA SER A 11 3.14 16.26 20.33
C SER A 11 3.36 17.58 19.57
N GLU A 12 4.57 17.90 19.11
CA GLU A 12 4.88 19.11 18.34
C GLU A 12 4.43 19.03 16.87
N ARG A 13 4.12 17.82 16.39
CA ARG A 13 3.64 17.56 15.02
C ARG A 13 2.11 17.53 14.93
N LEU A 14 1.43 17.56 16.08
CA LEU A 14 -0.03 17.55 16.19
C LEU A 14 -0.54 18.92 16.67
N PRO A 15 -1.78 19.31 16.34
CA PRO A 15 -2.37 20.53 16.90
C PRO A 15 -2.46 20.45 18.42
N ASP A 16 -2.06 21.52 19.13
CA ASP A 16 -2.07 21.57 20.60
C ASP A 16 -3.41 21.15 21.21
N ALA A 17 -4.52 21.60 20.61
CA ALA A 17 -5.87 21.26 21.07
C ALA A 17 -6.18 19.75 21.03
N LEU A 18 -5.59 19.02 20.07
CA LEU A 18 -5.73 17.56 19.98
C LEU A 18 -4.89 16.86 21.04
N VAL A 19 -3.66 17.35 21.28
CA VAL A 19 -2.78 16.82 22.33
C VAL A 19 -3.42 17.00 23.71
N GLU A 20 -3.90 18.20 24.02
CA GLU A 20 -4.61 18.50 25.26
C GLU A 20 -5.85 17.61 25.43
N GLN A 21 -6.58 17.31 24.35
CA GLN A 21 -7.73 16.43 24.41
C GLN A 21 -7.34 14.97 24.71
N LEU A 22 -6.31 14.45 24.04
CA LEU A 22 -5.83 13.08 24.27
C LEU A 22 -5.24 12.92 25.68
N ASP A 23 -4.59 13.94 26.24
CA ASP A 23 -4.07 13.93 27.61
C ASP A 23 -5.18 13.84 28.68
N THR A 24 -6.43 14.15 28.33
CA THR A 24 -7.59 13.99 29.25
C THR A 24 -8.22 12.60 29.23
N PHE A 25 -7.85 11.75 28.28
CA PHE A 25 -8.43 10.42 28.12
C PHE A 25 -7.78 9.41 29.07
N GLU A 26 -8.61 8.51 29.59
CA GLU A 26 -8.15 7.38 30.37
C GLU A 26 -7.57 6.28 29.45
N PRO A 27 -6.71 5.38 29.96
CA PRO A 27 -6.10 4.31 29.16
C PRO A 27 -7.04 3.49 28.25
N PRO A 28 -8.29 3.11 28.64
CA PRO A 28 -9.19 2.42 27.72
C PRO A 28 -9.68 3.31 26.57
N GLU A 29 -9.86 4.61 26.79
CA GLU A 29 -10.31 5.55 25.75
C GLU A 29 -9.19 5.79 24.74
N LEU A 30 -7.93 5.90 25.20
CA LEU A 30 -6.76 5.98 24.33
C LEU A 30 -6.61 4.76 23.43
N ARG A 31 -6.96 3.55 23.91
CA ARG A 31 -6.97 2.34 23.07
C ARG A 31 -8.04 2.41 21.99
N THR A 32 -9.24 2.88 22.31
CA THR A 32 -10.30 3.08 21.31
C THR A 32 -9.88 4.12 20.26
N VAL A 33 -9.21 5.20 20.66
CA VAL A 33 -8.66 6.17 19.70
C VAL A 33 -7.63 5.52 18.80
N HIS A 34 -6.73 4.69 19.35
CA HIS A 34 -5.75 3.96 18.56
C HIS A 34 -6.41 3.08 17.49
N GLU A 35 -7.37 2.24 17.88
CA GLU A 35 -8.13 1.38 16.94
C GLU A 35 -8.84 2.21 15.85
N TYR A 36 -9.42 3.35 16.22
CA TYR A 36 -10.06 4.24 15.27
C TYR A 36 -9.06 4.89 14.29
N VAL A 37 -7.89 5.31 14.78
CA VAL A 37 -6.82 5.84 13.93
C VAL A 37 -6.30 4.76 12.99
N GLU A 38 -6.15 3.51 13.45
CA GLU A 38 -5.79 2.39 12.59
C GLU A 38 -6.82 2.17 11.48
N GLN A 39 -8.12 2.21 11.80
CA GLN A 39 -9.19 2.13 10.80
C GLN A 39 -9.13 3.30 9.80
N LEU A 40 -8.92 4.54 10.29
CA LEU A 40 -8.81 5.70 9.40
C LEU A 40 -7.60 5.61 8.47
N LEU A 41 -6.48 5.06 8.96
CA LEU A 41 -5.33 4.79 8.12
C LEU A 41 -5.70 3.76 7.05
N GLU A 42 -6.29 2.63 7.44
CA GLU A 42 -6.82 1.59 6.52
C GLU A 42 -7.71 2.16 5.41
N GLU A 43 -8.66 3.04 5.77
CA GLU A 43 -9.57 3.71 4.83
C GLU A 43 -8.89 4.77 3.95
N ALA A 44 -7.85 5.44 4.47
CA ALA A 44 -7.11 6.48 3.76
C ALA A 44 -6.12 5.90 2.74
N HIS A 45 -5.81 4.60 2.80
CA HIS A 45 -4.95 4.00 1.79
C HIS A 45 -5.59 4.15 0.41
N PRO A 46 -4.79 4.54 -0.61
CA PRO A 46 -5.27 4.46 -1.97
C PRO A 46 -5.76 3.04 -2.26
N PRO A 47 -6.84 2.88 -3.04
CA PRO A 47 -7.29 1.57 -3.47
C PRO A 47 -6.08 0.80 -3.99
N ILE A 48 -5.91 -0.46 -3.58
CA ILE A 48 -4.76 -1.27 -3.97
C ILE A 48 -4.56 -1.26 -5.50
N GLU A 49 -5.66 -1.14 -6.25
CA GLU A 49 -5.66 -0.92 -7.71
C GLU A 49 -4.77 0.25 -8.16
N LYS A 50 -4.84 1.39 -7.47
CA LYS A 50 -4.04 2.58 -7.83
C LYS A 50 -2.55 2.30 -7.61
N GLN A 51 -2.19 1.71 -6.48
CA GLN A 51 -0.81 1.37 -6.16
C GLN A 51 -0.25 0.32 -7.14
N ILE A 52 -1.05 -0.69 -7.49
CA ILE A 52 -0.72 -1.70 -8.51
C ILE A 52 -0.38 -1.03 -9.84
N ARG A 53 -1.16 -0.05 -10.29
CA ARG A 53 -0.91 0.65 -11.56
C ARG A 53 0.33 1.54 -11.52
N GLU A 54 0.68 2.09 -10.36
CA GLU A 54 1.87 2.94 -10.18
C GLU A 54 3.17 2.11 -10.11
N GLU A 55 3.13 0.92 -9.49
CA GLU A 55 4.31 0.08 -9.26
C GLU A 55 4.52 -1.03 -10.30
N ALA A 56 3.50 -1.38 -11.09
CA ALA A 56 3.59 -2.42 -12.10
C ALA A 56 4.72 -2.13 -13.10
N LYS A 57 5.55 -3.16 -13.34
CA LYS A 57 6.69 -3.08 -14.27
C LYS A 57 6.27 -3.25 -15.73
N GLY A 58 5.07 -3.73 -15.99
CA GLY A 58 4.54 -3.99 -17.33
C GLY A 58 3.12 -3.43 -17.50
N ASP A 59 2.48 -3.74 -18.62
CA ASP A 59 1.15 -3.20 -18.93
C ASP A 59 0.08 -3.98 -18.17
N VAL A 60 -0.58 -3.31 -17.23
CA VAL A 60 -1.69 -3.90 -16.46
C VAL A 60 -2.96 -3.93 -17.30
N LEU A 61 -3.40 -5.14 -17.67
CA LEU A 61 -4.58 -5.37 -18.51
C LEU A 61 -5.87 -5.43 -17.70
N ALA A 62 -5.83 -6.05 -16.52
CA ALA A 62 -6.99 -6.17 -15.63
C ALA A 62 -6.54 -6.29 -14.17
N ILE A 63 -7.38 -5.78 -13.28
CA ILE A 63 -7.25 -5.90 -11.82
C ILE A 63 -8.61 -6.39 -11.31
N GLU A 64 -8.60 -7.51 -10.60
CA GLU A 64 -9.76 -8.11 -9.96
C GLU A 64 -9.50 -8.09 -8.46
N ASP A 65 -10.16 -7.18 -7.74
CA ASP A 65 -9.97 -6.98 -6.30
C ASP A 65 -11.00 -7.82 -5.52
N GLU A 66 -10.53 -8.88 -4.88
CA GLU A 66 -11.31 -9.71 -3.97
C GLU A 66 -11.02 -9.24 -2.52
N GLU A 67 -11.98 -9.38 -1.60
CA GLU A 67 -11.88 -8.85 -0.23
C GLU A 67 -10.60 -9.29 0.55
N VAL A 68 -9.93 -10.35 0.12
CA VAL A 68 -8.75 -10.93 0.78
C VAL A 68 -7.49 -10.88 -0.11
N TYR A 69 -7.63 -10.64 -1.41
CA TYR A 69 -6.51 -10.61 -2.35
C TYR A 69 -6.87 -9.93 -3.67
N THR A 70 -5.86 -9.45 -4.38
CA THR A 70 -6.06 -8.86 -5.71
C THR A 70 -5.39 -9.73 -6.78
N LEU A 71 -6.11 -10.04 -7.86
CA LEU A 71 -5.54 -10.67 -9.04
C LEU A 71 -5.22 -9.63 -10.10
N VAL A 72 -4.02 -9.71 -10.68
CA VAL A 72 -3.55 -8.79 -11.70
C VAL A 72 -3.15 -9.55 -12.96
N LYS A 73 -3.77 -9.22 -14.08
CA LYS A 73 -3.33 -9.66 -15.41
C LYS A 73 -2.41 -8.60 -15.96
N MET A 74 -1.15 -8.96 -16.19
CA MET A 74 -0.11 -8.03 -16.64
C MET A 74 0.64 -8.61 -17.82
N ARG A 75 0.85 -7.79 -18.85
CA ARG A 75 1.77 -8.10 -19.93
C ARG A 75 3.17 -7.67 -19.51
N SER A 76 4.14 -8.58 -19.61
CA SER A 76 5.53 -8.27 -19.27
C SER A 76 6.06 -7.08 -20.08
N PRO A 77 6.91 -6.21 -19.49
CA PRO A 77 7.51 -5.11 -20.23
C PRO A 77 8.30 -5.64 -21.42
N ASP A 78 8.15 -4.96 -22.55
CA ASP A 78 8.84 -5.31 -23.77
C ASP A 78 10.36 -5.12 -23.57
N THR A 79 11.13 -6.22 -23.60
CA THR A 79 12.60 -6.19 -23.42
C THR A 79 13.35 -5.79 -24.68
N GLY A 80 12.67 -5.15 -25.65
CA GLY A 80 13.31 -4.42 -26.75
C GLY A 80 13.89 -5.28 -27.87
N ASP A 81 13.67 -6.60 -27.84
CA ASP A 81 14.17 -7.53 -28.86
C ASP A 81 13.05 -8.15 -29.74
N SER A 82 11.77 -7.78 -29.56
CA SER A 82 10.70 -8.29 -30.44
C SER A 82 9.54 -7.30 -30.58
N ASP A 83 9.45 -6.67 -31.77
CA ASP A 83 8.26 -5.97 -32.29
C ASP A 83 7.09 -6.97 -32.48
N SER A 84 6.56 -7.53 -31.41
CA SER A 84 5.32 -8.29 -31.47
C SER A 84 4.45 -7.96 -30.26
N ASP A 85 3.20 -7.58 -30.53
CA ASP A 85 2.05 -7.56 -29.62
C ASP A 85 1.76 -8.91 -28.90
N SER A 86 2.74 -9.83 -28.85
CA SER A 86 2.65 -11.22 -28.39
C SER A 86 3.43 -11.48 -27.10
N SER A 87 3.87 -10.44 -26.39
CA SER A 87 4.45 -10.60 -25.06
C SER A 87 3.46 -11.33 -24.14
N PRO A 88 3.90 -12.40 -23.43
CA PRO A 88 3.01 -13.24 -22.66
C PRO A 88 2.28 -12.43 -21.58
N VAL A 89 1.00 -12.74 -21.40
CA VAL A 89 0.19 -12.20 -20.32
C VAL A 89 0.32 -13.12 -19.13
N SER A 90 0.81 -12.60 -18.01
CA SER A 90 0.95 -13.36 -16.77
C SER A 90 -0.12 -12.95 -15.76
N LEU A 91 -0.57 -13.92 -14.97
CA LEU A 91 -1.48 -13.70 -13.86
C LEU A 91 -0.70 -13.65 -12.55
N TYR A 92 -0.93 -12.62 -11.76
CA TYR A 92 -0.31 -12.41 -10.45
C TYR A 92 -1.37 -12.37 -9.36
N HIS A 93 -0.99 -12.92 -8.21
CA HIS A 93 -1.64 -12.68 -6.93
C HIS A 93 -0.88 -11.57 -6.20
N VAL A 94 -1.57 -10.49 -5.89
CA VAL A 94 -1.00 -9.29 -5.26
C VAL A 94 -1.66 -9.06 -3.92
N THR A 95 -0.83 -8.87 -2.90
CA THR A 95 -1.27 -8.59 -1.53
C THR A 95 -0.49 -7.39 -1.00
N ARG A 96 -1.13 -6.57 -0.17
CA ARG A 96 -0.47 -5.52 0.58
C ARG A 96 0.21 -6.11 1.82
N GLU A 97 1.50 -5.87 1.97
CA GLU A 97 2.27 -6.29 3.14
C GLU A 97 2.65 -5.06 3.95
N ARG A 98 2.22 -5.03 5.22
CA ARG A 98 2.52 -3.93 6.14
C ARG A 98 3.77 -4.24 6.95
N HIS A 99 4.75 -3.37 6.86
CA HIS A 99 6.01 -3.47 7.59
C HIS A 99 5.87 -2.95 9.03
N PRO A 100 6.77 -3.37 9.95
CA PRO A 100 6.72 -2.97 11.35
C PRO A 100 6.91 -1.47 11.62
N ASP A 101 7.51 -0.75 10.68
CA ASP A 101 7.67 0.72 10.68
C ASP A 101 6.42 1.45 10.16
N GLY A 102 5.43 0.71 9.67
CA GLY A 102 4.19 1.25 9.11
C GLY A 102 4.25 1.56 7.62
N GLU A 103 5.38 1.30 6.94
CA GLU A 103 5.42 1.31 5.48
C GLU A 103 4.65 0.11 4.91
N GLU A 104 4.18 0.23 3.68
CA GLU A 104 3.42 -0.82 3.01
C GLU A 104 3.92 -1.02 1.58
N ASP A 105 4.25 -2.27 1.26
CA ASP A 105 4.68 -2.67 -0.07
C ASP A 105 3.67 -3.64 -0.70
N LEU A 106 3.66 -3.69 -2.04
CA LEU A 106 2.95 -4.74 -2.76
C LEU A 106 3.82 -5.99 -2.87
N ASN A 107 3.34 -7.10 -2.35
CA ASN A 107 3.92 -8.41 -2.58
C ASN A 107 3.26 -9.06 -3.81
N TRP A 108 4.07 -9.36 -4.83
CA TRP A 108 3.63 -9.93 -6.10
C TRP A 108 4.03 -11.40 -6.22
N SER A 109 3.06 -12.29 -6.36
CA SER A 109 3.27 -13.72 -6.57
C SER A 109 2.79 -14.13 -7.97
N LEU A 110 3.70 -14.60 -8.83
CA LEU A 110 3.35 -15.12 -10.15
C LEU A 110 2.55 -16.43 -10.00
N LEU A 111 1.32 -16.45 -10.53
CA LEU A 111 0.49 -17.66 -10.60
C LEU A 111 0.75 -18.47 -11.88
N GLY A 112 1.15 -17.80 -12.96
CA GLY A 112 1.52 -18.42 -14.22
C GLY A 112 1.22 -17.53 -15.41
N ASP A 113 1.57 -18.02 -16.60
CA ASP A 113 1.25 -17.38 -17.86
C ASP A 113 -0.12 -17.84 -18.36
N LEU A 114 -0.88 -16.92 -18.92
CA LEU A 114 -2.15 -17.18 -19.58
C LEU A 114 -1.88 -17.51 -21.05
N GLU A 115 -2.36 -18.66 -21.49
CA GLU A 115 -2.45 -18.97 -22.92
C GLU A 115 -3.68 -18.21 -23.48
N GLU A 116 -3.46 -17.24 -24.36
CA GLU A 116 -4.53 -16.50 -25.05
C GLU A 116 -5.17 -17.30 -26.20
#